data_AF-A0A0F3NFN4-F1
#
_entry.id   AF-A0A0F3NFN4-F1
#
_cell.length_a   1.000
_cell.length_b   1.000
_cell.length_c   1.000
_cell.angle_alpha   90.00
_cell.angle_beta   90.00
_cell.angle_gamma   90.00
#
_symmetry.space_group_name_H-M   'P 1'
#
loop_
_entity.id
_entity.type
_entity.pdbx_description
1 polymer ?
#
loop_
_entity_poly.entity_id
_entity_poly.type
_entity_poly.pdbx_seq_one_letter_code
_entity_poly.pdbx_strand_id
1 'polypeptide(L)'
;MDYSSASSNIRDFGIRDSNEEDSVVYPYLHNGDVVKLESNRFNWNVPNPQIGFKNNMLVAMEGSVGYGIGNARVEIEVGYERFKVRGAGGSIGRKDHETDAIYLLARRMSHDVVSMQTDSLASVLAKVSGRDIVNFAKAIEASYPEIDKKVCSTKLGLKNARQQNKYGEYYEITERDAVNYNHVSLCGGEGGGGLGGGTPQQLKHFVNSALGYGIRNWPTSTAQPWVTPQSEPNDNATAMAKDLINELTPEEKTIVAGLLAKTIKGGGGVIEIKAISSASVIMNVCSDILVSNIVMPYACVGSGMSFIGVVDGHTTAKFAYRLKAGLSYKLSKEVTAFAGGFYHHVVGDGVYEDLPLRHLADDISLAEHAKDTAIASFDMSYVGGEFGVRLAF
;
A
#
# COMPACT_ATOMS: atom_id res chain seq x y z
N MET A 1 39.97 2.52 -5.47
CA MET A 1 38.89 3.44 -5.07
C MET A 1 38.53 4.21 -6.31
N ASP A 2 37.25 4.17 -6.64
CA ASP A 2 36.70 4.66 -7.89
C ASP A 2 35.39 5.39 -7.63
N TYR A 3 35.17 6.43 -8.42
CA TYR A 3 33.94 7.20 -8.43
C TYR A 3 33.08 6.71 -9.57
N SER A 4 31.83 6.36 -9.26
CA SER A 4 30.85 6.00 -10.27
C SER A 4 29.61 6.89 -10.21
N SER A 5 29.04 7.15 -11.38
CA SER A 5 27.72 7.77 -11.49
C SER A 5 26.81 6.79 -12.21
N ALA A 6 25.61 6.56 -11.69
CA ALA A 6 24.72 5.52 -12.16
C ALA A 6 23.34 6.08 -12.55
N SER A 7 22.92 5.75 -13.76
CA SER A 7 21.55 5.93 -14.23
C SER A 7 20.73 4.71 -13.85
N SER A 8 19.69 4.91 -13.04
CA SER A 8 18.78 3.84 -12.64
C SER A 8 17.94 3.36 -13.81
N ASN A 9 17.78 2.05 -13.95
CA ASN A 9 16.80 1.42 -14.81
C ASN A 9 16.00 0.42 -13.97
N ILE A 10 15.24 0.98 -13.01
CA ILE A 10 14.26 0.27 -12.20
C ILE A 10 12.92 0.35 -12.93
N ARG A 11 12.35 -0.79 -13.30
CA ARG A 11 11.13 -0.88 -14.10
C ARG A 11 10.05 -1.65 -13.37
N ASP A 12 8.81 -1.39 -13.79
CA ASP A 12 7.61 -2.14 -13.39
C ASP A 12 7.46 -2.22 -11.86
N PHE A 13 7.80 -1.11 -11.18
CA PHE A 13 7.71 -1.03 -9.74
C PHE A 13 6.25 -1.13 -9.29
N GLY A 14 5.96 -2.20 -8.55
CA GLY A 14 4.70 -2.46 -7.90
C GLY A 14 4.92 -2.74 -6.42
N ILE A 15 3.88 -2.48 -5.63
CA ILE A 15 3.85 -2.85 -4.22
C ILE A 15 2.44 -3.26 -3.83
N ARG A 16 2.34 -4.30 -3.00
CA ARG A 16 1.08 -4.84 -2.50
C ARG A 16 1.20 -5.40 -1.08
N ASP A 17 0.07 -5.55 -0.42
CA ASP A 17 -0.04 -6.30 0.84
C ASP A 17 0.27 -7.78 0.57
N SER A 18 0.98 -8.45 1.48
CA SER A 18 1.32 -9.87 1.38
C SER A 18 0.09 -10.78 1.51
N ASN A 19 -0.90 -10.36 2.28
CA ASN A 19 -2.09 -11.12 2.63
C ASN A 19 -3.29 -10.81 1.71
N GLU A 20 -3.19 -9.80 0.83
CA GLU A 20 -4.25 -9.43 -0.10
C GLU A 20 -3.69 -9.01 -1.47
N GLU A 21 -4.00 -9.78 -2.52
CA GLU A 21 -3.52 -9.52 -3.87
C GLU A 21 -4.08 -8.22 -4.49
N ASP A 22 -5.27 -7.79 -4.06
CA ASP A 22 -6.00 -6.65 -4.62
C ASP A 22 -5.80 -5.34 -3.85
N SER A 23 -4.73 -5.23 -3.05
CA SER A 23 -4.44 -3.98 -2.33
C SER A 23 -4.16 -2.83 -3.31
N VAL A 24 -4.65 -1.64 -2.99
CA VAL A 24 -4.48 -0.44 -3.81
C VAL A 24 -3.56 0.55 -3.11
N VAL A 25 -2.62 1.11 -3.87
CA VAL A 25 -1.60 2.02 -3.35
C VAL A 25 -2.09 3.45 -3.48
N TYR A 26 -2.05 4.22 -2.39
CA TYR A 26 -2.41 5.63 -2.36
C TYR A 26 -1.27 6.50 -1.83
N PRO A 27 -0.86 7.57 -2.54
CA PRO A 27 0.23 8.43 -2.10
C PRO A 27 -0.24 9.39 -0.99
N TYR A 28 0.66 9.74 -0.08
CA TYR A 28 0.40 10.70 0.98
C TYR A 28 0.21 12.15 0.45
N LEU A 29 -0.75 12.88 1.01
CA LEU A 29 -1.06 14.29 0.72
C LEU A 29 -0.18 15.23 1.55
N HIS A 30 0.60 16.06 0.87
CA HIS A 30 1.43 17.08 1.50
C HIS A 30 0.62 18.31 1.94
N ASN A 31 0.12 18.30 3.18
CA ASN A 31 -0.66 19.41 3.75
C ASN A 31 -0.13 19.87 5.13
N GLY A 32 1.20 19.92 5.34
CA GLY A 32 1.83 20.44 6.57
C GLY A 32 3.19 19.80 6.91
N ASP A 33 3.88 20.38 7.91
CA ASP A 33 5.25 20.00 8.29
C ASP A 33 5.36 18.72 9.15
N VAL A 34 4.26 18.28 9.77
CA VAL A 34 4.23 17.06 10.59
C VAL A 34 3.57 15.93 9.82
N VAL A 35 4.30 14.81 9.68
CA VAL A 35 3.75 13.56 9.12
C VAL A 35 2.77 12.96 10.14
N LYS A 36 1.49 12.94 9.79
CA LYS A 36 0.45 12.28 10.57
C LYS A 36 -0.13 11.16 9.72
N LEU A 37 0.01 9.92 10.18
CA LEU A 37 -0.51 8.75 9.49
C LEU A 37 -2.02 8.61 9.76
N GLU A 38 -2.77 9.58 9.26
CA GLU A 38 -4.24 9.64 9.28
C GLU A 38 -4.76 9.40 7.85
N SER A 39 -5.92 8.76 7.72
CA SER A 39 -6.43 8.32 6.42
C SER A 39 -6.87 9.44 5.48
N ASN A 40 -7.30 10.58 6.01
CA ASN A 40 -7.60 11.80 5.25
C ASN A 40 -6.34 12.51 4.72
N ARG A 41 -5.14 12.03 5.09
CA ARG A 41 -3.85 12.53 4.60
C ARG A 41 -3.33 11.72 3.42
N PHE A 42 -4.14 10.88 2.79
CA PHE A 42 -3.79 10.15 1.57
C PHE A 42 -4.65 10.61 0.39
N ASN A 43 -4.07 10.57 -0.82
CA ASN A 43 -4.73 11.03 -2.03
C ASN A 43 -5.55 9.89 -2.65
N TRP A 44 -6.78 9.74 -2.19
CA TRP A 44 -7.72 8.72 -2.67
C TRP A 44 -8.14 8.87 -4.14
N ASN A 45 -7.81 9.99 -4.80
CA ASN A 45 -8.11 10.23 -6.21
C ASN A 45 -7.03 9.72 -7.16
N VAL A 46 -5.88 9.29 -6.66
CA VAL A 46 -4.75 8.79 -7.48
C VAL A 46 -4.38 7.37 -7.00
N PRO A 47 -5.23 6.36 -7.27
CA PRO A 47 -4.90 4.98 -6.96
C PRO A 47 -3.76 4.49 -7.86
N ASN A 48 -2.88 3.64 -7.31
CA ASN A 48 -1.74 3.02 -7.99
C ASN A 48 -0.88 4.03 -8.77
N PRO A 49 -0.30 5.04 -8.11
CA PRO A 49 0.56 6.01 -8.78
C PRO A 49 1.81 5.31 -9.34
N GLN A 50 2.31 5.79 -10.48
CA GLN A 50 3.61 5.35 -10.98
C GLN A 50 4.73 5.85 -10.06
N ILE A 51 5.41 4.93 -9.39
CA ILE A 51 6.56 5.23 -8.52
C ILE A 51 7.84 5.10 -9.35
N GLY A 52 8.50 6.23 -9.61
CA GLY A 52 9.77 6.28 -10.34
C GLY A 52 10.96 6.57 -9.43
N PHE A 53 12.17 6.31 -9.91
CA PHE A 53 13.41 6.55 -9.16
C PHE A 53 14.37 7.49 -9.91
N LYS A 54 15.10 8.31 -9.14
CA LYS A 54 16.10 9.25 -9.64
C LYS A 54 17.43 8.52 -9.86
N ASN A 55 18.19 9.02 -10.83
CA ASN A 55 19.57 8.60 -11.05
C ASN A 55 20.44 8.96 -9.84
N ASN A 56 21.43 8.12 -9.54
CA ASN A 56 22.39 8.36 -8.47
C ASN A 56 23.64 9.03 -9.05
N MET A 57 23.73 10.35 -8.91
CA MET A 57 24.85 11.13 -9.47
C MET A 57 26.01 11.37 -8.50
N LEU A 58 25.85 11.09 -7.19
CA LEU A 58 26.75 11.61 -6.14
C LEU A 58 27.15 10.63 -5.04
N VAL A 59 26.42 9.52 -4.83
CA VAL A 59 26.61 8.62 -3.68
C VAL A 59 26.84 7.19 -4.15
N ALA A 60 27.73 6.98 -5.12
CA ALA A 60 28.26 5.66 -5.42
C ALA A 60 29.71 5.59 -4.96
N MET A 61 29.99 4.69 -4.03
CA MET A 61 31.35 4.42 -3.55
C MET A 61 31.68 2.99 -3.91
N GLU A 62 32.73 2.83 -4.70
CA GLU A 62 33.21 1.54 -5.14
C GLU A 62 34.66 1.35 -4.72
N GLY A 63 34.95 0.13 -4.28
CA GLY A 63 36.27 -0.30 -3.88
C GLY A 63 36.50 -1.71 -4.36
N SER A 64 37.60 -1.92 -5.08
CA SER A 64 38.03 -3.24 -5.49
C SER A 64 39.42 -3.59 -4.98
N VAL A 65 39.62 -4.87 -4.71
CA VAL A 65 40.92 -5.48 -4.43
C VAL A 65 41.06 -6.70 -5.33
N GLY A 66 42.23 -6.91 -5.91
CA GLY A 66 42.39 -7.96 -6.91
C GLY A 66 43.82 -8.39 -7.12
N TYR A 67 43.96 -9.43 -7.93
CA TYR A 67 45.23 -10.02 -8.32
C TYR A 67 45.33 -10.09 -9.85
N GLY A 68 46.46 -9.63 -10.39
CA GLY A 68 46.76 -9.69 -11.82
C GLY A 68 47.56 -10.94 -12.17
N ILE A 69 47.15 -11.62 -13.24
CA ILE A 69 47.85 -12.79 -13.81
C ILE A 69 48.04 -12.53 -15.30
N GLY A 70 49.23 -12.05 -15.68
CA GLY A 70 49.51 -11.65 -17.06
C GLY A 70 48.57 -10.53 -17.51
N ASN A 71 47.78 -10.79 -18.56
CA ASN A 71 46.82 -9.83 -19.12
C ASN A 71 45.41 -9.95 -18.50
N ALA A 72 45.20 -10.92 -17.61
CA ALA A 72 43.94 -11.10 -16.90
C ALA A 72 44.05 -10.57 -15.47
N ARG A 73 42.94 -10.10 -14.91
CA ARG A 73 42.83 -9.69 -13.51
C ARG A 73 41.58 -10.26 -12.89
N VAL A 74 41.69 -10.68 -11.65
CA VAL A 74 40.53 -11.06 -10.83
C VAL A 74 40.39 -10.01 -9.74
N GLU A 75 39.24 -9.35 -9.67
CA GLU A 75 38.97 -8.26 -8.74
C GLU A 75 37.70 -8.56 -7.95
N ILE A 76 37.76 -8.49 -6.62
CA ILE A 76 36.57 -8.47 -5.77
C ILE A 76 36.22 -7.01 -5.54
N GLU A 77 35.01 -6.64 -5.92
CA GLU A 77 34.50 -5.29 -5.88
C GLU A 77 33.32 -5.20 -4.92
N VAL A 78 33.34 -4.17 -4.08
CA VAL A 78 32.23 -3.81 -3.20
C VAL A 78 31.73 -2.43 -3.64
N GLY A 79 30.44 -2.34 -3.90
CA GLY A 79 29.78 -1.12 -4.31
C GLY A 79 28.56 -0.81 -3.46
N TYR A 80 28.19 0.47 -3.38
CA TYR A 80 26.93 0.89 -2.81
C TYR A 80 26.29 1.97 -3.68
N GLU A 81 25.05 1.75 -4.11
CA GLU A 81 24.24 2.69 -4.86
C GLU A 81 22.92 2.97 -4.15
N ARG A 82 22.43 4.22 -4.25
CA ARG A 82 21.15 4.65 -3.67
C ARG A 82 20.33 5.46 -4.68
N PHE A 83 19.17 4.94 -5.05
CA PHE A 83 18.24 5.53 -6.02
C PHE A 83 17.01 6.09 -5.31
N LYS A 84 16.96 7.41 -5.11
CA LYS A 84 15.85 8.08 -4.40
C LYS A 84 14.55 8.03 -5.21
N VAL A 85 13.40 7.96 -4.54
CA VAL A 85 12.10 8.09 -5.21
C VAL A 85 11.99 9.46 -5.91
N ARG A 86 11.35 9.47 -7.08
CA ARG A 86 10.91 10.69 -7.77
C ARG A 86 9.64 11.18 -7.10
N GLY A 87 9.67 12.40 -6.56
CA GLY A 87 8.48 13.01 -5.96
C GLY A 87 7.30 13.05 -6.93
N ALA A 88 6.08 12.97 -6.39
CA ALA A 88 4.83 12.92 -7.15
C ALA A 88 4.45 14.24 -7.85
N GLY A 89 5.32 15.26 -7.82
CA GLY A 89 5.13 16.54 -8.50
C GLY A 89 5.78 16.56 -9.87
N GLY A 90 4.95 16.55 -10.92
CA GLY A 90 5.38 16.88 -12.27
C GLY A 90 6.10 18.23 -12.32
N SER A 91 7.15 18.29 -13.13
CA SER A 91 7.79 19.49 -13.69
C SER A 91 7.55 20.79 -12.93
N ILE A 92 8.45 21.12 -11.99
CA ILE A 92 8.92 22.46 -11.57
C ILE A 92 9.33 22.39 -10.09
N GLY A 93 10.65 22.30 -9.85
CA GLY A 93 11.33 23.02 -8.76
C GLY A 93 10.88 22.85 -7.30
N ARG A 94 10.11 21.84 -6.91
CA ARG A 94 9.79 21.61 -5.48
C ARG A 94 10.83 20.68 -4.84
N LYS A 95 11.37 21.11 -3.71
CA LYS A 95 12.31 20.34 -2.88
C LYS A 95 11.75 18.95 -2.61
N ASP A 96 12.63 17.94 -2.65
CA ASP A 96 12.32 16.56 -2.30
C ASP A 96 11.82 16.50 -0.85
N HIS A 97 10.51 16.48 -0.66
CA HIS A 97 9.92 16.34 0.67
C HIS A 97 9.85 14.85 1.02
N GLU A 98 10.27 14.49 2.25
CA GLU A 98 10.24 13.10 2.74
C GLU A 98 8.84 12.46 2.68
N THR A 99 7.78 13.26 2.57
CA THR A 99 6.39 12.80 2.44
C THR A 99 6.06 12.13 1.11
N ASP A 100 6.83 12.38 0.04
CA ASP A 100 6.60 11.77 -1.27
C ASP A 100 6.98 10.28 -1.30
N ALA A 101 7.59 9.78 -0.23
CA ALA A 101 7.98 8.40 -0.03
C ALA A 101 6.95 7.57 0.75
N ILE A 102 5.85 8.18 1.22
CA ILE A 102 4.87 7.52 2.09
C ILE A 102 3.65 7.10 1.27
N TYR A 103 3.29 5.82 1.38
CA TYR A 103 2.18 5.21 0.66
C TYR A 103 1.29 4.42 1.62
N LEU A 104 -0.02 4.52 1.43
CA LEU A 104 -1.00 3.65 2.07
C LEU A 104 -1.29 2.49 1.13
N LEU A 105 -1.08 1.26 1.61
CA LEU A 105 -1.59 0.03 1.00
C LEU A 105 -3.00 -0.17 1.56
N ALA A 106 -3.98 0.42 0.91
CA ALA A 106 -5.37 0.27 1.30
C ALA A 106 -5.90 -1.07 0.78
N ARG A 107 -6.57 -1.82 1.64
CA ARG A 107 -7.25 -3.05 1.24
C ARG A 107 -8.49 -2.75 0.41
N ARG A 108 -8.97 -3.78 -0.31
CA ARG A 108 -10.03 -3.62 -1.33
C ARG A 108 -11.29 -2.90 -0.82
N MET A 109 -11.68 -3.14 0.44
CA MET A 109 -12.85 -2.48 1.07
C MET A 109 -12.78 -0.95 1.01
N SER A 110 -11.63 -0.37 1.35
CA SER A 110 -11.44 1.08 1.38
C SER A 110 -11.44 1.66 -0.04
N HIS A 111 -10.84 0.95 -1.00
CA HIS A 111 -10.88 1.33 -2.40
C HIS A 111 -12.30 1.28 -2.98
N ASP A 112 -13.08 0.24 -2.67
CA ASP A 112 -14.41 0.03 -3.23
C ASP A 112 -15.40 1.13 -2.83
N VAL A 113 -15.28 1.68 -1.60
CA VAL A 113 -16.07 2.85 -1.15
C VAL A 113 -15.80 4.08 -2.01
N VAL A 114 -14.53 4.36 -2.34
CA VAL A 114 -14.14 5.55 -3.12
C VAL A 114 -14.45 5.35 -4.61
N SER A 115 -14.24 4.13 -5.11
CA SER A 115 -14.45 3.75 -6.51
C SER A 115 -15.92 3.46 -6.86
N MET A 116 -16.84 3.56 -5.89
CA MET A 116 -18.28 3.37 -6.04
C MET A 116 -18.69 1.97 -6.52
N GLN A 117 -17.96 0.92 -6.11
CA GLN A 117 -18.26 -0.46 -6.49
C GLN A 117 -19.14 -1.18 -5.45
N THR A 118 -20.46 -1.04 -5.57
CA THR A 118 -21.42 -1.56 -4.56
C THR A 118 -21.38 -3.06 -4.36
N ASP A 119 -21.38 -3.85 -5.43
CA ASP A 119 -21.42 -5.32 -5.31
C ASP A 119 -20.09 -5.88 -4.78
N SER A 120 -18.96 -5.29 -5.20
CA SER A 120 -17.64 -5.62 -4.67
C SER A 120 -17.59 -5.29 -3.17
N LEU A 121 -17.95 -4.07 -2.79
CA LEU A 121 -17.97 -3.63 -1.39
C LEU A 121 -18.86 -4.53 -0.52
N ALA A 122 -20.07 -4.87 -0.97
CA ALA A 122 -20.98 -5.76 -0.25
C ALA A 122 -20.34 -7.14 -0.02
N SER A 123 -19.70 -7.71 -1.04
CA SER A 123 -19.04 -9.01 -0.94
C SER A 123 -17.87 -9.02 0.04
N VAL A 124 -17.12 -7.92 0.13
CA VAL A 124 -15.98 -7.81 1.03
C VAL A 124 -16.45 -7.49 2.46
N LEU A 125 -17.43 -6.59 2.64
CA LEU A 125 -18.07 -6.31 3.93
C LEU A 125 -18.70 -7.57 4.54
N ALA A 126 -19.26 -8.45 3.72
CA ALA A 126 -19.85 -9.71 4.19
C ALA A 126 -18.83 -10.64 4.88
N LYS A 127 -17.54 -10.50 4.59
CA LYS A 127 -16.44 -11.28 5.21
C LYS A 127 -15.94 -10.64 6.51
N VAL A 128 -16.32 -9.40 6.79
CA VAL A 128 -15.92 -8.68 8.01
C VAL A 128 -16.70 -9.21 9.21
N SER A 129 -16.05 -9.33 10.37
CA SER A 129 -16.74 -9.77 11.57
C SER A 129 -17.73 -8.72 12.06
N GLY A 130 -18.88 -9.14 12.61
CA GLY A 130 -19.85 -8.19 13.17
C GLY A 130 -19.26 -7.29 14.27
N ARG A 131 -18.23 -7.77 15.00
CA ARG A 131 -17.53 -6.97 16.01
C ARG A 131 -16.72 -5.83 15.38
N ASP A 132 -16.06 -6.07 14.25
CA ASP A 132 -15.30 -5.04 13.55
C ASP A 132 -16.23 -3.98 12.95
N ILE A 133 -17.40 -4.38 12.46
CA ILE A 133 -18.44 -3.44 12.02
C ILE A 133 -18.93 -2.55 13.16
N VAL A 134 -19.09 -3.11 14.36
CA VAL A 134 -19.46 -2.33 15.55
C VAL A 134 -18.37 -1.33 15.93
N ASN A 135 -17.10 -1.72 15.85
CA ASN A 135 -15.98 -0.82 16.12
C ASN A 135 -15.91 0.31 15.09
N PHE A 136 -16.12 -0.01 13.81
CA PHE A 136 -16.23 0.96 12.72
C PHE A 136 -17.38 1.95 12.97
N ALA A 137 -18.59 1.46 13.29
CA ALA A 137 -19.74 2.31 13.58
C ALA A 137 -19.52 3.21 14.80
N LYS A 138 -18.88 2.72 15.87
CA LYS A 138 -18.52 3.54 17.03
C LYS A 138 -17.54 4.65 16.69
N ALA A 139 -16.58 4.38 15.80
CA ALA A 139 -15.64 5.41 15.33
C ALA A 139 -16.37 6.50 14.51
N ILE A 140 -17.34 6.11 13.68
CA ILE A 140 -18.22 7.04 12.96
C ILE A 140 -19.06 7.86 13.94
N GLU A 141 -19.75 7.24 14.89
CA GLU A 141 -20.59 7.95 15.86
C GLU A 141 -19.78 9.00 16.63
N ALA A 142 -18.57 8.64 17.07
CA ALA A 142 -17.72 9.52 17.87
C ALA A 142 -17.16 10.71 17.08
N SER A 143 -16.76 10.49 15.82
CA SER A 143 -16.01 11.50 15.04
C SER A 143 -16.86 12.21 13.97
N TYR A 144 -17.89 11.54 13.45
CA TYR A 144 -18.66 11.96 12.28
C TYR A 144 -20.17 11.65 12.46
N PRO A 145 -20.86 12.28 13.43
CA PRO A 145 -22.26 12.01 13.72
C PRO A 145 -23.21 12.30 12.54
N GLU A 146 -22.82 13.15 11.59
CA GLU A 146 -23.61 13.37 10.37
C GLU A 146 -23.55 12.19 9.39
N ILE A 147 -22.48 11.40 9.41
CA ILE A 147 -22.36 10.16 8.61
C ILE A 147 -23.18 9.04 9.29
N ASP A 148 -23.15 8.94 10.63
CA ASP A 148 -23.96 7.96 11.41
C ASP A 148 -25.46 8.06 11.05
N LYS A 149 -25.97 9.27 10.85
CA LYS A 149 -27.37 9.56 10.49
C LYS A 149 -27.78 9.04 9.11
N LYS A 150 -26.83 8.94 8.17
CA LYS A 150 -27.08 8.62 6.76
C LYS A 150 -27.03 7.13 6.49
N VAL A 151 -26.12 6.43 7.15
CA VAL A 151 -25.88 5.00 6.94
C VAL A 151 -26.82 4.16 7.79
N CYS A 152 -27.42 3.12 7.20
CA CYS A 152 -28.42 2.29 7.86
C CYS A 152 -29.55 3.13 8.49
N SER A 153 -29.96 4.20 7.81
CA SER A 153 -31.07 5.02 8.28
C SER A 153 -32.38 4.30 8.01
N THR A 154 -33.14 3.95 9.06
CA THR A 154 -34.41 3.21 8.90
C THR A 154 -35.41 4.02 8.10
N LYS A 155 -36.25 3.34 7.32
CA LYS A 155 -37.15 3.98 6.35
C LYS A 155 -38.62 3.86 6.76
N LEU A 156 -39.45 4.75 6.23
CA LEU A 156 -40.90 4.69 6.41
C LEU A 156 -41.48 3.49 5.68
N GLY A 157 -42.38 2.76 6.34
CA GLY A 157 -43.15 1.68 5.71
C GLY A 157 -44.15 2.17 4.65
N LEU A 158 -44.56 1.23 3.79
CA LEU A 158 -45.64 1.46 2.81
C LEU A 158 -47.01 1.65 3.48
N LYS A 159 -47.82 2.55 2.91
CA LYS A 159 -49.15 2.94 3.43
C LYS A 159 -50.12 1.76 3.53
N ASN A 160 -50.83 1.67 4.65
CA ASN A 160 -52.18 1.12 4.70
C ASN A 160 -53.17 2.23 5.08
N ALA A 161 -54.35 2.24 4.46
CA ALA A 161 -55.32 3.35 4.41
C ALA A 161 -55.89 3.86 5.77
N ARG A 162 -55.38 3.40 6.92
CA ARG A 162 -55.90 3.71 8.27
C ARG A 162 -54.82 4.04 9.31
N GLN A 163 -53.53 4.10 8.95
CA GLN A 163 -52.43 4.31 9.92
C GLN A 163 -51.36 5.28 9.40
N GLN A 164 -50.69 5.96 10.35
CA GLN A 164 -49.53 6.82 10.05
C GLN A 164 -48.33 5.94 9.67
N ASN A 165 -47.58 6.35 8.64
CA ASN A 165 -46.33 5.69 8.28
C ASN A 165 -45.33 5.86 9.43
N LYS A 166 -44.74 4.75 9.89
CA LYS A 166 -43.68 4.77 10.90
C LYS A 166 -42.38 4.20 10.35
N TYR A 167 -41.28 4.61 10.97
CA TYR A 167 -39.95 4.12 10.67
C TYR A 167 -39.75 2.71 11.24
N GLY A 168 -38.76 1.99 10.74
CA GLY A 168 -38.28 0.78 11.41
C GLY A 168 -37.68 1.12 12.78
N GLU A 169 -37.84 0.21 13.74
CA GLU A 169 -37.13 0.23 15.02
C GLU A 169 -36.15 -0.94 15.05
N TYR A 170 -34.86 -0.68 15.20
CA TYR A 170 -33.87 -1.74 15.20
C TYR A 170 -34.04 -2.70 16.37
N TYR A 171 -34.04 -3.99 16.04
CA TYR A 171 -34.25 -5.07 16.97
C TYR A 171 -33.52 -6.34 16.50
N GLU A 172 -33.46 -7.34 17.37
CA GLU A 172 -32.74 -8.60 17.10
C GLU A 172 -33.40 -9.48 16.02
N ILE A 173 -34.67 -9.27 15.71
CA ILE A 173 -35.40 -9.97 14.67
C ILE A 173 -36.39 -9.02 13.99
N THR A 174 -36.54 -9.14 12.67
CA THR A 174 -37.55 -8.39 11.93
C THR A 174 -38.92 -9.01 12.21
N GLU A 175 -39.75 -8.25 12.92
CA GLU A 175 -41.16 -8.53 13.19
C GLU A 175 -41.93 -7.22 13.03
N ARG A 176 -42.57 -7.07 11.87
CA ARG A 176 -43.39 -5.89 11.59
C ARG A 176 -44.77 -6.30 11.13
N ASP A 177 -45.77 -5.66 11.72
CA ASP A 177 -47.16 -5.83 11.32
C ASP A 177 -47.90 -4.49 11.42
N ALA A 178 -49.22 -4.52 11.24
CA ALA A 178 -50.04 -3.33 11.29
C ALA A 178 -50.41 -2.89 12.72
N VAL A 179 -50.05 -3.62 13.78
CA VAL A 179 -50.67 -3.41 15.10
C VAL A 179 -49.65 -3.42 16.23
N ASN A 180 -48.79 -4.43 16.27
CA ASN A 180 -47.96 -4.77 17.41
C ASN A 180 -46.56 -4.16 17.31
N TYR A 181 -45.86 -4.37 16.20
CA TYR A 181 -44.42 -4.08 16.14
C TYR A 181 -43.98 -3.45 14.82
N ASN A 182 -42.92 -2.65 14.88
CA ASN A 182 -42.17 -2.10 13.75
C ASN A 182 -40.69 -2.52 13.78
N HIS A 183 -40.41 -3.69 14.35
CA HIS A 183 -39.05 -4.16 14.57
C HIS A 183 -38.38 -4.58 13.26
N VAL A 184 -37.13 -4.17 13.07
CA VAL A 184 -36.30 -4.50 11.90
C VAL A 184 -34.89 -4.91 12.33
N SER A 185 -34.33 -5.94 11.69
CA SER A 185 -32.92 -6.34 11.85
C SER A 185 -32.07 -6.04 10.60
N LEU A 186 -32.72 -5.56 9.53
CA LEU A 186 -32.09 -5.16 8.27
C LEU A 186 -31.64 -3.69 8.33
N CYS A 187 -30.38 -3.41 7.97
CA CYS A 187 -29.82 -2.08 7.77
C CYS A 187 -30.69 -1.29 6.78
N GLY A 188 -31.16 -0.12 7.21
CA GLY A 188 -32.08 0.71 6.43
C GLY A 188 -33.51 0.13 6.32
N GLY A 189 -33.86 -0.81 7.19
CA GLY A 189 -35.14 -1.51 7.18
C GLY A 189 -36.35 -0.59 7.30
N GLU A 190 -37.42 -0.97 6.61
CA GLU A 190 -38.70 -0.27 6.61
C GLU A 190 -39.60 -0.71 7.77
N GLY A 191 -40.22 0.26 8.43
CA GLY A 191 -41.24 0.02 9.45
C GLY A 191 -42.58 -0.46 8.89
N GLY A 192 -43.54 -0.67 9.76
CA GLY A 192 -44.92 -1.01 9.45
C GLY A 192 -45.92 -0.02 10.06
N GLY A 193 -47.03 -0.55 10.56
CA GLY A 193 -48.08 0.22 11.23
C GLY A 193 -48.13 0.04 12.75
N GLY A 194 -47.27 -0.82 13.30
CA GLY A 194 -47.26 -1.23 14.70
C GLY A 194 -46.75 -0.17 15.69
N LEU A 195 -46.41 -0.62 16.91
CA LEU A 195 -45.79 0.23 17.93
C LEU A 195 -44.31 0.46 17.60
N GLY A 196 -43.75 1.55 18.14
CA GLY A 196 -42.36 1.95 17.86
C GLY A 196 -42.18 2.73 16.55
N GLY A 197 -40.95 3.16 16.26
CA GLY A 197 -40.60 3.77 14.96
C GLY A 197 -41.04 5.23 14.77
N GLY A 198 -41.12 6.04 15.82
CA GLY A 198 -41.56 7.44 15.73
C GLY A 198 -40.58 8.37 14.99
N THR A 199 -39.29 8.02 14.99
CA THR A 199 -38.21 8.76 14.33
C THR A 199 -37.25 7.78 13.66
N PRO A 200 -36.53 8.18 12.60
CA PRO A 200 -35.55 7.32 11.98
C PRO A 200 -34.43 6.96 12.97
N GLN A 201 -34.11 5.67 13.04
CA GLN A 201 -32.93 5.16 13.70
C GLN A 201 -31.76 5.07 12.70
N GLN A 202 -30.54 5.04 13.24
CA GLN A 202 -29.29 5.34 12.55
C GLN A 202 -28.28 4.21 12.74
N LEU A 203 -27.09 4.29 12.16
CA LEU A 203 -26.06 3.24 12.21
C LEU A 203 -25.75 2.77 13.64
N LYS A 204 -25.59 3.68 14.62
CA LYS A 204 -25.40 3.29 16.03
C LYS A 204 -26.51 2.40 16.60
N HIS A 205 -27.77 2.64 16.20
CA HIS A 205 -28.91 1.86 16.67
C HIS A 205 -28.92 0.48 16.00
N PHE A 206 -28.55 0.41 14.72
CA PHE A 206 -28.35 -0.85 14.01
C PHE A 206 -27.31 -1.72 14.72
N VAL A 207 -26.12 -1.19 15.03
CA VAL A 207 -25.06 -1.99 15.66
C VAL A 207 -25.35 -2.35 17.12
N ASN A 208 -26.05 -1.50 17.86
CA ASN A 208 -26.40 -1.77 19.26
C ASN A 208 -27.57 -2.75 19.39
N SER A 209 -28.66 -2.52 18.66
CA SER A 209 -29.90 -3.28 18.82
C SER A 209 -29.96 -4.47 17.85
N ALA A 210 -29.76 -4.24 16.55
CA ALA A 210 -29.89 -5.31 15.56
C ALA A 210 -28.69 -6.25 15.56
N LEU A 211 -27.46 -5.74 15.57
CA LEU A 211 -26.27 -6.61 15.62
C LEU A 211 -25.97 -7.15 17.03
N GLY A 212 -26.60 -6.61 18.06
CA GLY A 212 -26.31 -6.97 19.46
C GLY A 212 -24.83 -6.86 19.79
N TYR A 213 -24.19 -5.74 19.43
CA TYR A 213 -22.75 -5.52 19.53
C TYR A 213 -21.89 -6.50 18.70
N GLY A 214 -22.43 -7.00 17.60
CA GLY A 214 -21.68 -7.79 16.60
C GLY A 214 -21.74 -9.30 16.81
N ILE A 215 -22.72 -9.78 17.60
CA ILE A 215 -22.89 -11.19 17.94
C ILE A 215 -23.89 -11.88 17.00
N ARG A 216 -24.80 -11.11 16.38
CA ARG A 216 -25.89 -11.62 15.55
C ARG A 216 -26.14 -10.71 14.34
N ASN A 217 -26.96 -11.17 13.41
CA ASN A 217 -27.49 -10.41 12.27
C ASN A 217 -26.43 -9.80 11.32
N TRP A 218 -25.18 -10.26 11.36
CA TRP A 218 -24.15 -9.88 10.39
C TRP A 218 -23.52 -11.14 9.78
N PRO A 219 -23.34 -11.22 8.45
CA PRO A 219 -23.70 -10.23 7.42
C PRO A 219 -25.16 -10.31 6.95
N THR A 220 -25.96 -11.21 7.53
CA THR A 220 -27.34 -11.50 7.12
C THR A 220 -28.31 -11.18 8.26
N SER A 221 -29.41 -10.50 7.95
CA SER A 221 -30.49 -10.17 8.87
C SER A 221 -31.27 -11.41 9.30
N THR A 222 -32.11 -11.28 10.32
CA THR A 222 -33.06 -12.33 10.74
C THR A 222 -34.48 -11.81 10.69
N ALA A 223 -35.41 -12.55 10.07
CA ALA A 223 -36.82 -12.21 10.00
C ALA A 223 -37.71 -13.35 10.51
N GLN A 224 -38.87 -12.99 11.07
CA GLN A 224 -39.89 -13.98 11.42
C GLN A 224 -40.49 -14.62 10.16
N PRO A 225 -40.90 -15.91 10.18
CA PRO A 225 -41.40 -16.62 8.99
C PRO A 225 -42.60 -16.01 8.29
N TRP A 226 -43.41 -15.22 9.00
CA TRP A 226 -44.62 -14.58 8.47
C TRP A 226 -44.39 -13.17 7.91
N VAL A 227 -43.16 -12.64 7.99
CA VAL A 227 -42.83 -11.31 7.46
C VAL A 227 -42.41 -11.40 5.99
N THR A 228 -42.78 -10.40 5.19
CA THR A 228 -42.34 -10.25 3.81
C THR A 228 -41.68 -8.88 3.61
N PRO A 229 -40.54 -8.79 2.88
CA PRO A 229 -39.68 -9.90 2.46
C PRO A 229 -39.01 -10.66 3.63
N GLN A 230 -38.62 -11.90 3.37
CA GLN A 230 -37.73 -12.68 4.23
C GLN A 230 -36.28 -12.21 4.08
N SER A 231 -35.42 -12.58 5.04
CA SER A 231 -33.99 -12.30 4.99
C SER A 231 -33.32 -13.01 3.81
N GLU A 232 -32.40 -12.31 3.15
CA GLU A 232 -31.61 -12.85 2.04
C GLU A 232 -30.13 -12.95 2.44
N PRO A 233 -29.36 -13.90 1.89
CA PRO A 233 -27.94 -14.00 2.20
C PRO A 233 -27.20 -12.68 1.97
N ASN A 234 -26.48 -12.22 3.00
CA ASN A 234 -25.69 -10.98 3.01
C ASN A 234 -26.48 -9.68 2.79
N ASP A 235 -27.79 -9.69 3.06
CA ASP A 235 -28.65 -8.52 2.90
C ASP A 235 -28.19 -7.29 3.71
N ASN A 236 -27.69 -7.48 4.93
CA ASN A 236 -27.17 -6.40 5.78
C ASN A 236 -25.87 -5.81 5.23
N ALA A 237 -24.94 -6.65 4.77
CA ALA A 237 -23.73 -6.18 4.09
C ALA A 237 -24.05 -5.43 2.80
N THR A 238 -25.03 -5.92 2.04
CA THR A 238 -25.49 -5.31 0.79
C THR A 238 -26.17 -3.96 1.03
N ALA A 239 -27.04 -3.87 2.04
CA ALA A 239 -27.73 -2.64 2.41
C ALA A 239 -26.74 -1.58 2.92
N MET A 240 -25.80 -1.97 3.80
CA MET A 240 -24.75 -1.05 4.27
C MET A 240 -23.88 -0.55 3.11
N ALA A 241 -23.43 -1.43 2.21
CA ALA A 241 -22.65 -1.04 1.04
C ALA A 241 -23.40 -0.01 0.15
N LYS A 242 -24.70 -0.23 -0.06
CA LYS A 242 -25.56 0.70 -0.82
C LYS A 242 -25.61 2.06 -0.15
N ASP A 243 -25.81 2.12 1.16
CA ASP A 243 -25.88 3.39 1.87
C ASP A 243 -24.53 4.13 1.85
N LEU A 244 -23.41 3.42 2.05
CA LEU A 244 -22.07 3.99 1.97
C LEU A 244 -21.75 4.62 0.61
N ILE A 245 -22.32 4.07 -0.47
CA ILE A 245 -22.06 4.56 -1.83
C ILE A 245 -23.10 5.59 -2.28
N ASN A 246 -24.35 5.48 -1.88
CA ASN A 246 -25.41 6.32 -2.42
C ASN A 246 -25.77 7.51 -1.53
N GLU A 247 -25.62 7.39 -0.22
CA GLU A 247 -26.07 8.42 0.73
C GLU A 247 -24.95 9.40 1.14
N LEU A 248 -23.69 9.04 0.90
CA LEU A 248 -22.53 9.82 1.29
C LEU A 248 -22.01 10.72 0.16
N THR A 249 -21.52 11.91 0.52
CA THR A 249 -20.79 12.76 -0.43
C THR A 249 -19.40 12.17 -0.74
N PRO A 250 -18.72 12.60 -1.81
CA PRO A 250 -17.34 12.16 -2.11
C PRO A 250 -16.35 12.37 -0.95
N GLU A 251 -16.50 13.47 -0.21
CA GLU A 251 -15.67 13.78 0.97
C GLU A 251 -15.97 12.82 2.12
N GLU A 252 -17.24 12.53 2.39
CA GLU A 252 -17.67 11.57 3.41
C GLU A 252 -17.22 10.14 3.08
N LYS A 253 -17.26 9.76 1.80
CA LYS A 253 -16.72 8.46 1.33
C LYS A 253 -15.24 8.32 1.60
N THR A 254 -14.47 9.40 1.39
CA THR A 254 -13.04 9.42 1.69
C THR A 254 -12.77 9.22 3.17
N ILE A 255 -13.58 9.86 4.03
CA ILE A 255 -13.53 9.67 5.49
C ILE A 255 -13.84 8.23 5.85
N VAL A 256 -14.92 7.66 5.30
CA VAL A 256 -15.32 6.28 5.57
C VAL A 256 -14.28 5.27 5.09
N ALA A 257 -13.78 5.40 3.86
CA ALA A 257 -12.72 4.56 3.32
C ALA A 257 -11.50 4.54 4.26
N GLY A 258 -11.16 5.72 4.78
CA GLY A 258 -10.11 5.89 5.75
C GLY A 258 -10.38 5.27 7.11
N LEU A 259 -11.61 5.33 7.61
CA LEU A 259 -12.01 4.67 8.86
C LEU A 259 -12.05 3.15 8.71
N LEU A 260 -12.50 2.64 7.56
CA LEU A 260 -12.44 1.21 7.25
C LEU A 260 -10.99 0.72 7.23
N ALA A 261 -10.08 1.51 6.65
CA ALA A 261 -8.65 1.19 6.63
C ALA A 261 -8.05 1.13 8.05
N LYS A 262 -8.63 1.88 8.99
CA LYS A 262 -8.17 2.01 10.39
C LYS A 262 -8.80 1.01 11.36
N THR A 263 -10.08 0.68 11.17
CA THR A 263 -10.89 0.02 12.22
C THR A 263 -11.15 -1.46 11.96
N ILE A 264 -11.12 -1.87 10.69
CA ILE A 264 -11.31 -3.28 10.34
C ILE A 264 -9.94 -3.95 10.35
N LYS A 265 -9.88 -5.14 10.95
CA LYS A 265 -8.68 -5.99 10.98
C LYS A 265 -8.07 -6.10 9.59
N GLY A 266 -6.87 -5.53 9.43
CA GLY A 266 -6.18 -5.45 8.16
C GLY A 266 -6.87 -4.52 7.15
N GLY A 267 -7.33 -3.35 7.55
CA GLY A 267 -7.90 -2.36 6.62
C GLY A 267 -6.85 -1.67 5.73
N GLY A 268 -5.57 -1.74 6.10
CA GLY A 268 -4.46 -1.29 5.28
C GLY A 268 -3.20 -1.00 6.11
N GLY A 269 -2.05 -0.94 5.45
CA GLY A 269 -0.77 -0.63 6.09
C GLY A 269 -0.08 0.55 5.41
N VAL A 270 0.74 1.28 6.17
CA VAL A 270 1.55 2.37 5.61
C VAL A 270 2.96 1.88 5.37
N ILE A 271 3.51 2.18 4.19
CA ILE A 271 4.90 1.91 3.88
C ILE A 271 5.64 3.21 3.49
N GLU A 272 6.90 3.29 3.90
CA GLU A 272 7.80 4.39 3.57
C GLU A 272 8.95 3.89 2.69
N ILE A 273 8.98 4.33 1.44
CA ILE A 273 9.95 3.93 0.41
C ILE A 273 10.76 5.16 0.03
N LYS A 274 11.83 5.45 0.76
CA LYS A 274 12.66 6.66 0.50
C LYS A 274 13.53 6.50 -0.73
N ALA A 275 14.09 5.31 -0.92
CA ALA A 275 15.03 4.99 -1.98
C ALA A 275 15.16 3.47 -2.12
N ILE A 276 15.48 2.99 -3.31
CA ILE A 276 16.05 1.65 -3.49
C ILE A 276 17.55 1.74 -3.32
N SER A 277 18.10 0.98 -2.39
CA SER A 277 19.54 0.86 -2.17
C SER A 277 20.04 -0.49 -2.67
N SER A 278 21.26 -0.52 -3.20
CA SER A 278 21.97 -1.72 -3.61
C SER A 278 23.35 -1.67 -2.98
N ALA A 279 23.68 -2.64 -2.13
CA ALA A 279 25.06 -2.93 -1.77
C ALA A 279 25.48 -4.17 -2.56
N SER A 280 26.52 -4.09 -3.36
CA SER A 280 26.95 -5.20 -4.23
C SER A 280 28.31 -5.73 -3.80
N VAL A 281 28.48 -7.05 -3.95
CA VAL A 281 29.77 -7.75 -3.81
C VAL A 281 29.94 -8.60 -5.06
N ILE A 282 30.81 -8.16 -5.96
CA ILE A 282 30.97 -8.75 -7.30
C ILE A 282 32.42 -9.21 -7.48
N MET A 283 32.58 -10.45 -7.93
CA MET A 283 33.86 -10.96 -8.40
C MET A 283 33.93 -10.72 -9.92
N ASN A 284 34.81 -9.80 -10.33
CA ASN A 284 35.08 -9.46 -11.72
C ASN A 284 36.28 -10.23 -12.24
N VAL A 285 36.14 -10.78 -13.45
CA VAL A 285 37.26 -11.27 -14.27
C VAL A 285 37.45 -10.28 -15.40
N CYS A 286 38.58 -9.59 -15.40
CA CYS A 286 38.94 -8.56 -16.36
C CYS A 286 40.05 -9.05 -17.29
N SER A 287 40.03 -8.59 -18.54
CA SER A 287 41.13 -8.75 -19.48
C SER A 287 41.56 -7.38 -19.98
N ASP A 288 42.85 -7.08 -19.87
CA ASP A 288 43.48 -5.93 -20.50
C ASP A 288 43.95 -6.32 -21.90
N ILE A 289 43.52 -5.55 -22.89
CA ILE A 289 43.89 -5.73 -24.29
C ILE A 289 45.07 -4.80 -24.55
N LEU A 290 46.26 -5.37 -24.79
CA LEU A 290 47.43 -4.57 -25.12
C LEU A 290 47.34 -4.07 -26.57
N VAL A 291 46.92 -2.82 -26.73
CA VAL A 291 46.96 -2.07 -28.00
C VAL A 291 48.17 -1.13 -28.04
N SER A 292 48.51 -0.52 -26.89
CA SER A 292 49.66 0.37 -26.72
C SER A 292 50.27 0.21 -25.31
N ASN A 293 51.53 0.61 -25.14
CA ASN A 293 52.21 0.57 -23.83
C ASN A 293 51.69 1.60 -22.81
N ILE A 294 50.85 2.55 -23.26
CA ILE A 294 50.32 3.63 -22.41
C ILE A 294 48.80 3.50 -22.22
N VAL A 295 48.07 3.13 -23.27
CA VAL A 295 46.60 3.00 -23.26
C VAL A 295 46.21 1.55 -23.52
N MET A 296 45.46 0.97 -22.59
CA MET A 296 45.03 -0.42 -22.61
C MET A 296 43.50 -0.48 -22.47
N PRO A 297 42.75 -0.80 -23.54
CA PRO A 297 41.36 -1.17 -23.41
C PRO A 297 41.19 -2.35 -22.46
N TYR A 298 40.12 -2.35 -21.68
CA TYR A 298 39.78 -3.47 -20.81
C TYR A 298 38.30 -3.83 -20.92
N ALA A 299 38.01 -5.09 -20.67
CA ALA A 299 36.66 -5.61 -20.50
C ALA A 299 36.62 -6.52 -19.29
N CYS A 300 35.55 -6.46 -18.51
CA CYS A 300 35.31 -7.31 -17.36
C CYS A 300 33.93 -7.95 -17.42
N VAL A 301 33.87 -9.20 -16.96
CA VAL A 301 32.63 -9.91 -16.67
C VAL A 301 32.67 -10.30 -15.21
N GLY A 302 31.67 -9.89 -14.46
CA GLY A 302 31.56 -10.13 -13.04
C GLY A 302 30.25 -10.78 -12.65
N SER A 303 30.31 -11.54 -11.57
CA SER A 303 29.14 -12.15 -10.95
C SER A 303 29.26 -12.07 -9.43
N GLY A 304 28.12 -12.03 -8.75
CA GLY A 304 28.10 -12.00 -7.29
C GLY A 304 26.73 -11.71 -6.74
N MET A 305 26.69 -11.00 -5.63
CA MET A 305 25.46 -10.74 -4.86
C MET A 305 25.19 -9.25 -4.78
N SER A 306 23.92 -8.88 -4.88
CA SER A 306 23.40 -7.56 -4.57
C SER A 306 22.41 -7.67 -3.41
N PHE A 307 22.64 -6.86 -2.39
CA PHE A 307 21.81 -6.71 -1.22
C PHE A 307 20.93 -5.48 -1.43
N ILE A 308 19.66 -5.72 -1.77
CA ILE A 308 18.71 -4.68 -2.17
C ILE A 308 17.85 -4.27 -0.98
N GLY A 309 17.88 -2.99 -0.64
CA GLY A 309 17.04 -2.40 0.41
C GLY A 309 15.92 -1.54 -0.18
N VAL A 310 14.67 -1.92 0.07
CA VAL A 310 13.45 -1.21 -0.37
C VAL A 310 12.93 -0.27 0.72
N VAL A 311 12.97 -0.74 1.97
CA VAL A 311 12.58 -0.02 3.19
C VAL A 311 13.79 0.02 4.12
N ASP A 312 13.92 1.09 4.91
CA ASP A 312 15.02 1.21 5.87
C ASP A 312 15.07 0.00 6.82
N GLY A 313 16.23 -0.65 6.89
CA GLY A 313 16.49 -1.81 7.77
C GLY A 313 16.08 -3.17 7.22
N HIS A 314 15.48 -3.27 6.02
CA HIS A 314 15.15 -4.55 5.39
C HIS A 314 15.88 -4.71 4.07
N THR A 315 16.61 -5.82 3.92
CA THR A 315 17.48 -6.03 2.77
C THR A 315 17.36 -7.47 2.27
N THR A 316 17.12 -7.62 0.98
CA THR A 316 17.03 -8.93 0.31
C THR A 316 18.27 -9.17 -0.51
N ALA A 317 18.89 -10.34 -0.35
CA ALA A 317 20.02 -10.74 -1.15
C ALA A 317 19.53 -11.37 -2.47
N LYS A 318 20.02 -10.86 -3.60
CA LYS A 318 19.76 -11.39 -4.95
C LYS A 318 21.09 -11.60 -5.67
N PHE A 319 21.11 -12.52 -6.63
CA PHE A 319 22.27 -12.68 -7.49
C PHE A 319 22.35 -11.51 -8.47
N ALA A 320 23.56 -11.12 -8.87
CA ALA A 320 23.76 -10.07 -9.85
C ALA A 320 24.97 -10.37 -10.74
N TYR A 321 24.93 -9.84 -11.96
CA TYR A 321 26.09 -9.81 -12.83
C TYR A 321 26.41 -8.37 -13.23
N ARG A 322 27.70 -8.14 -13.48
CA ARG A 322 28.23 -6.84 -13.86
C ARG A 322 29.10 -6.98 -15.09
N LEU A 323 28.91 -6.11 -16.07
CA LEU A 323 29.75 -6.00 -17.26
C LEU A 323 30.44 -4.65 -17.20
N LYS A 324 31.75 -4.62 -17.43
CA LYS A 324 32.53 -3.37 -17.48
C LYS A 324 33.34 -3.32 -18.75
N ALA A 325 33.47 -2.13 -19.34
CA ALA A 325 34.37 -1.92 -20.46
C ALA A 325 34.90 -0.47 -20.44
N GLY A 326 36.18 -0.30 -20.74
CA GLY A 326 36.79 1.02 -20.69
C GLY A 326 38.23 1.05 -21.17
N LEU A 327 38.92 2.11 -20.79
CA LEU A 327 40.32 2.37 -21.09
C LEU A 327 41.09 2.55 -19.79
N SER A 328 42.22 1.86 -19.68
CA SER A 328 43.22 2.05 -18.65
C SER A 328 44.41 2.85 -19.21
N TYR A 329 44.86 3.85 -18.47
CA TYR A 329 46.00 4.71 -18.79
C TYR A 329 47.10 4.50 -17.75
N LYS A 330 48.27 4.04 -18.21
CA LYS A 330 49.41 3.78 -17.33
C LYS A 330 50.14 5.09 -17.02
N LEU A 331 49.99 5.59 -15.79
CA LEU A 331 50.65 6.82 -15.31
C LEU A 331 52.09 6.54 -14.87
N SER A 332 52.31 5.42 -14.19
CA SER A 332 53.63 4.95 -13.75
C SER A 332 53.70 3.42 -13.77
N LYS A 333 54.79 2.82 -13.28
CA LYS A 333 54.89 1.35 -13.17
C LYS A 333 53.85 0.77 -12.20
N GLU A 334 53.45 1.54 -11.19
CA GLU A 334 52.60 1.11 -10.08
C GLU A 334 51.21 1.76 -10.11
N VAL A 335 51.05 2.88 -10.83
CA VAL A 335 49.80 3.65 -10.85
C VAL A 335 49.17 3.61 -12.24
N THR A 336 47.91 3.18 -12.30
CA THR A 336 47.10 3.14 -13.53
C THR A 336 45.78 3.85 -13.29
N ALA A 337 45.47 4.88 -14.06
CA ALA A 337 44.15 5.49 -14.08
C ALA A 337 43.24 4.70 -15.03
N PHE A 338 41.94 4.65 -14.78
CA PHE A 338 40.99 4.04 -15.70
C PHE A 338 39.70 4.85 -15.79
N ALA A 339 39.07 4.78 -16.96
CA ALA A 339 37.75 5.33 -17.21
C ALA A 339 36.96 4.31 -18.03
N GLY A 340 35.71 4.07 -17.66
CA GLY A 340 34.88 3.06 -18.31
C GLY A 340 33.41 3.26 -18.08
N GLY A 341 32.63 2.38 -18.69
CA GLY A 341 31.21 2.21 -18.42
C GLY A 341 30.96 0.82 -17.87
N PHE A 342 29.93 0.71 -17.04
CA PHE A 342 29.46 -0.56 -16.52
C PHE A 342 27.96 -0.71 -16.65
N TYR A 343 27.54 -1.96 -16.74
CA TYR A 343 26.15 -2.39 -16.64
C TYR A 343 26.04 -3.37 -15.49
N HIS A 344 25.12 -3.10 -14.56
CA HIS A 344 24.81 -3.97 -13.45
C HIS A 344 23.36 -4.43 -13.55
N HIS A 345 23.13 -5.73 -13.40
CA HIS A 345 21.81 -6.32 -13.46
C HIS A 345 21.60 -7.29 -12.31
N VAL A 346 20.51 -7.08 -11.57
CA VAL A 346 20.07 -7.96 -10.50
C VAL A 346 19.19 -9.04 -11.11
N VAL A 347 19.59 -10.30 -10.92
CA VAL A 347 18.91 -11.47 -11.48
C VAL A 347 17.93 -12.01 -10.45
N GLY A 348 16.72 -12.30 -10.90
CA GLY A 348 15.69 -12.93 -10.09
C GLY A 348 14.30 -12.73 -10.67
N ASP A 349 13.31 -13.09 -9.87
CA ASP A 349 11.88 -12.85 -10.08
C ASP A 349 11.44 -11.39 -9.87
N GLY A 350 12.36 -10.52 -9.45
CA GLY A 350 12.05 -9.13 -9.11
C GLY A 350 11.19 -8.98 -7.84
N VAL A 351 10.98 -10.05 -7.07
CA VAL A 351 10.10 -10.03 -5.88
C VAL A 351 10.92 -9.81 -4.60
N TYR A 352 10.44 -8.90 -3.75
CA TYR A 352 11.02 -8.53 -2.47
C TYR A 352 9.94 -8.63 -1.39
N GLU A 353 10.02 -9.68 -0.59
CA GLU A 353 9.00 -10.05 0.42
C GLU A 353 9.35 -9.50 1.81
N ASP A 354 8.42 -9.70 2.75
CA ASP A 354 8.60 -9.37 4.17
C ASP A 354 8.97 -7.91 4.46
N LEU A 355 8.47 -6.98 3.62
CA LEU A 355 8.67 -5.55 3.86
C LEU A 355 7.78 -5.10 5.02
N PRO A 356 8.33 -4.46 6.08
CA PRO A 356 7.56 -4.11 7.25
C PRO A 356 6.58 -2.97 6.95
N LEU A 357 5.35 -3.14 7.40
CA LEU A 357 4.35 -2.07 7.36
C LEU A 357 4.32 -1.32 8.70
N ARG A 358 4.14 0.00 8.62
CA ARG A 358 3.80 0.85 9.76
C ARG A 358 2.29 0.95 9.89
N HIS A 359 1.83 1.00 11.13
CA HIS A 359 0.43 1.24 11.44
C HIS A 359 0.08 2.72 11.35
N LEU A 360 -1.19 3.01 11.04
CA LEU A 360 -1.74 4.35 11.20
C LEU A 360 -1.68 4.74 12.69
N ALA A 361 -1.34 6.00 12.99
CA ALA A 361 -0.96 6.45 14.34
C ALA A 361 -2.09 6.31 15.40
N ASP A 362 -3.32 6.06 14.96
CA ASP A 362 -4.50 5.93 15.81
C ASP A 362 -5.13 4.52 15.77
N ASP A 363 -4.39 3.48 15.39
CA ASP A 363 -4.90 2.11 15.30
C ASP A 363 -5.49 1.63 16.64
N ILE A 364 -6.80 1.33 16.65
CA ILE A 364 -7.56 0.87 17.85
C ILE A 364 -7.63 -0.67 17.84
N SER A 365 -7.07 -1.34 16.83
CA SER A 365 -7.11 -2.80 16.74
C SER A 365 -6.21 -3.43 17.82
N LEU A 366 -6.80 -4.35 18.60
CA LEU A 366 -6.15 -5.07 19.69
C LEU A 366 -4.83 -5.73 19.24
N ALA A 367 -3.89 -5.81 20.18
CA ALA A 367 -2.46 -6.16 20.08
C ALA A 367 -2.10 -7.57 19.51
N GLU A 368 -2.73 -8.00 18.42
CA GLU A 368 -2.51 -9.28 17.74
C GLU A 368 -2.11 -9.12 16.25
N HIS A 369 -1.61 -7.94 15.86
CA HIS A 369 -1.41 -7.54 14.45
C HIS A 369 0.06 -7.27 14.06
N ALA A 370 1.02 -7.82 14.81
CA ALA A 370 2.46 -7.54 14.65
C ALA A 370 3.14 -8.18 13.40
N LYS A 371 2.40 -8.54 12.35
CA LYS A 371 2.92 -9.36 11.23
C LYS A 371 2.36 -9.04 9.83
N ASP A 372 1.74 -7.88 9.61
CA ASP A 372 1.40 -7.50 8.23
C ASP A 372 2.67 -7.02 7.50
N THR A 373 3.01 -7.71 6.42
CA THR A 373 4.14 -7.38 5.54
C THR A 373 3.65 -7.01 4.15
N ALA A 374 4.49 -6.32 3.39
CA ALA A 374 4.26 -6.01 1.99
C ALA A 374 5.26 -6.73 1.09
N ILE A 375 4.87 -6.86 -0.18
CA ILE A 375 5.69 -7.40 -1.25
C ILE A 375 5.90 -6.28 -2.27
N ALA A 376 7.16 -5.95 -2.56
CA ALA A 376 7.51 -5.11 -3.70
C ALA A 376 7.95 -5.98 -4.88
N SER A 377 7.60 -5.56 -6.09
CA SER A 377 8.00 -6.22 -7.34
C SER A 377 8.63 -5.19 -8.27
N PHE A 378 9.87 -5.41 -8.72
CA PHE A 378 10.50 -4.58 -9.73
C PHE A 378 11.74 -5.26 -10.33
N ASP A 379 12.00 -4.96 -11.60
CA ASP A 379 13.26 -5.31 -12.25
C ASP A 379 14.29 -4.22 -11.99
N MET A 380 15.47 -4.63 -11.52
CA MET A 380 16.55 -3.71 -11.17
C MET A 380 17.78 -3.91 -12.06
N SER A 381 18.08 -2.86 -12.82
CA SER A 381 19.38 -2.71 -13.46
C SER A 381 19.82 -1.25 -13.42
N TYR A 382 21.11 -1.00 -13.61
CA TYR A 382 21.62 0.35 -13.75
C TYR A 382 22.88 0.35 -14.61
N VAL A 383 23.04 1.45 -15.35
CA VAL A 383 24.21 1.72 -16.20
C VAL A 383 24.94 2.89 -15.58
N GLY A 384 26.26 2.80 -15.47
CA GLY A 384 27.04 3.90 -14.95
C GLY A 384 28.37 4.10 -15.67
N GLY A 385 28.95 5.27 -15.43
CA GLY A 385 30.35 5.54 -15.76
C GLY A 385 31.21 5.39 -14.52
N GLU A 386 32.41 4.84 -14.67
CA GLU A 386 33.41 4.70 -13.61
C GLU A 386 34.70 5.43 -13.98
N PHE A 387 35.30 6.08 -13.00
CA PHE A 387 36.64 6.66 -13.09
C PHE A 387 37.39 6.36 -11.79
N GLY A 388 38.62 5.86 -11.91
CA GLY A 388 39.39 5.47 -10.74
C GLY A 388 40.88 5.36 -10.99
N VAL A 389 41.58 5.06 -9.90
CA VAL A 389 43.02 4.79 -9.91
C VAL A 389 43.26 3.43 -9.26
N ARG A 390 44.06 2.60 -9.94
CA ARG A 390 44.56 1.33 -9.45
C ARG A 390 46.02 1.49 -9.03
N LEU A 391 46.34 0.98 -7.85
CA LEU A 391 47.69 0.87 -7.32
C LEU A 391 48.10 -0.61 -7.35
N ALA A 392 49.23 -0.91 -7.98
CA ALA A 392 49.87 -2.20 -7.96
C ALA A 392 51.10 -2.14 -7.04
N PHE A 393 51.20 -3.08 -6.11
CA PHE A 393 52.28 -3.17 -5.12
C PHE A 393 53.04 -4.48 -5.29
#